data_AF-A0A3B9C1I8-F1
#
_entry.id   AF-A0A3B9C1I8-F1
#
_cell.length_a   1.000
_cell.length_b   1.000
_cell.length_c   1.000
_cell.angle_alpha   90.00
_cell.angle_beta   90.00
_cell.angle_gamma   90.00
#
_symmetry.space_group_name_H-M   'P 1'
#
loop_
_entity.id
_entity.type
_entity.pdbx_description
1 polymer ?
#
loop_
_entity_poly.entity_id
_entity_poly.type
_entity_poly.pdbx_seq_one_letter_code
_entity_poly.pdbx_strand_id
1 'polypeptide(L)'
;MLNQEFKIPAKLKTTSLVLLVIGLITLGAGVATLLFSHEVVSQTRFWAVLLQNSIFFLLISLASVFILSATSLAQAGWIVSFRRIPEAIGSIVWVLG
;
A
#
# COMPACT_ATOMS: atom_id res chain seq x y z
N MET A 1 5.88 -8.09 -32.98
CA MET A 1 5.11 -7.70 -31.79
C MET A 1 6.11 -7.58 -30.64
N LEU A 2 6.37 -6.37 -30.12
CA LEU A 2 7.25 -6.18 -28.97
C LEU A 2 6.54 -6.71 -27.73
N ASN A 3 7.15 -7.65 -26.99
CA ASN A 3 6.65 -8.09 -25.70
C ASN A 3 6.58 -6.88 -24.74
N GLN A 4 5.37 -6.41 -24.44
CA GLN A 4 5.08 -5.29 -23.53
C GLN A 4 5.00 -5.74 -22.05
N GLU A 5 5.48 -6.95 -21.75
CA GLU A 5 5.39 -7.54 -20.42
C GLU A 5 6.55 -7.09 -19.53
N PHE A 6 6.20 -6.53 -18.37
CA PHE A 6 7.18 -6.28 -17.32
C PHE A 6 7.55 -7.61 -16.64
N LYS A 7 8.75 -8.13 -16.94
CA LYS A 7 9.31 -9.29 -16.21
C LYS A 7 9.87 -8.83 -14.88
N ILE A 8 9.24 -9.24 -13.79
CA ILE A 8 9.66 -8.90 -12.43
C ILE A 8 11.07 -9.47 -12.18
N PRO A 9 12.09 -8.64 -11.92
CA PRO A 9 13.42 -9.12 -11.60
C PRO A 9 13.41 -9.84 -10.24
N ALA A 10 14.19 -10.93 -10.14
CA ALA A 10 14.23 -11.78 -8.94
C ALA A 10 14.57 -11.01 -7.65
N LYS A 11 15.38 -9.95 -7.77
CA LYS A 11 15.73 -9.08 -6.63
C LYS A 11 14.52 -8.31 -6.10
N LEU A 12 13.66 -7.75 -6.96
CA LEU A 12 12.46 -7.02 -6.50
C LEU A 12 11.46 -7.94 -5.81
N LYS A 13 11.27 -9.16 -6.32
CA LYS A 13 10.44 -10.18 -5.66
C LYS A 13 10.94 -10.49 -4.25
N THR A 14 12.27 -10.65 -4.11
CA THR A 14 12.89 -10.97 -2.82
C THR A 14 12.77 -9.80 -1.84
N THR A 15 13.05 -8.58 -2.27
CA THR A 15 12.93 -7.39 -1.40
C THR A 15 11.49 -7.17 -0.93
N SER A 16 10.51 -7.31 -1.83
CA SER A 16 9.09 -7.21 -1.46
C SER A 16 8.69 -8.27 -0.43
N LEU A 17 9.13 -9.51 -0.62
CA LEU A 17 8.84 -10.60 0.32
C LEU A 17 9.49 -10.37 1.68
N VAL A 18 10.74 -9.88 1.71
CA VAL A 18 11.44 -9.56 2.97
C VAL A 18 10.71 -8.46 3.74
N LEU A 19 10.26 -7.40 3.06
CA LEU A 19 9.51 -6.31 3.70
C LEU A 19 8.16 -6.81 4.25
N LEU A 20 7.48 -7.72 3.55
CA LEU A 20 6.25 -8.33 4.02
C LEU A 20 6.48 -9.15 5.29
N VAL A 21 7.54 -9.97 5.32
CA VAL A 21 7.90 -10.78 6.50
C VAL A 21 8.22 -9.89 7.70
N ILE A 22 8.98 -8.81 7.50
CA ILE A 22 9.27 -7.85 8.57
C ILE A 22 7.98 -7.24 9.12
N GLY A 23 7.06 -6.80 8.24
CA GLY A 23 5.77 -6.25 8.65
C GLY A 23 4.92 -7.24 9.46
N LEU A 24 4.94 -8.52 9.10
CA LEU A 24 4.23 -9.56 9.84
C LEU A 24 4.82 -9.79 11.24
N ILE A 25 6.14 -9.76 11.36
CA ILE A 25 6.85 -9.90 12.64
C ILE A 25 6.54 -8.71 13.56
N THR A 26 6.58 -7.48 13.06
CA THR A 26 6.24 -6.29 13.87
C THR A 26 4.77 -6.28 14.28
N LEU A 27 3.85 -6.73 13.42
CA LEU A 27 2.44 -6.89 13.78
C LEU A 27 2.27 -7.94 14.89
N GLY A 28 2.94 -9.09 14.77
CA GLY A 28 2.95 -10.14 15.80
C GLY A 28 3.49 -9.66 17.15
N ALA A 29 4.60 -8.90 17.14
CA ALA A 29 5.13 -8.27 18.33
C ALA A 29 4.14 -7.25 18.94
N GLY A 30 3.47 -6.45 18.11
CA GLY A 30 2.44 -5.50 18.54
C GLY A 30 1.26 -6.18 19.22
N VAL A 31 0.81 -7.33 18.70
CA VAL A 31 -0.24 -8.16 19.34
C VAL A 31 0.25 -8.71 20.68
N ALA A 32 1.46 -9.27 20.71
CA ALA A 32 2.05 -9.85 21.92
C ALA A 32 2.17 -8.82 23.06
N THR A 33 2.61 -7.59 22.77
CA THR A 33 2.91 -6.59 23.80
C THR A 33 1.75 -5.64 24.09
N LEU A 34 0.98 -5.21 23.09
CA LEU A 34 -0.06 -4.18 23.30
C LEU A 34 -1.47 -4.75 23.42
N LEU A 35 -1.80 -5.85 22.74
CA LEU A 35 -3.16 -6.40 22.77
C LEU A 35 -3.41 -7.28 24.00
N PHE A 36 -2.43 -8.09 24.43
CA PHE A 36 -2.55 -8.94 25.62
C PHE A 36 -2.27 -8.22 26.95
N SER A 37 -1.92 -6.94 26.89
CA SER A 37 -1.76 -6.11 28.07
C SER A 37 -3.13 -5.82 28.72
N HIS A 38 -3.19 -5.89 30.05
CA HIS A 38 -4.41 -5.61 30.83
C HIS A 38 -4.78 -4.11 30.88
N GLU A 39 -3.89 -3.24 30.38
CA GLU A 39 -4.10 -1.80 30.37
C GLU A 39 -4.90 -1.34 29.13
N VAL A 40 -6.03 -0.67 29.36
CA VAL A 40 -6.90 -0.12 28.30
C VAL A 40 -6.15 0.85 27.36
N VAL A 41 -5.16 1.59 27.89
CA VAL A 41 -4.34 2.53 27.12
C VAL A 41 -3.49 1.80 26.08
N SER A 42 -2.89 0.67 26.46
CA SER A 42 -2.05 -0.14 25.57
C SER A 42 -2.84 -0.76 24.43
N GLN A 43 -4.05 -1.27 24.71
CA GLN A 43 -4.95 -1.83 23.70
C GLN A 43 -5.44 -0.76 22.72
N THR A 44 -5.82 0.41 23.23
CA THR A 44 -6.23 1.55 22.38
C THR A 44 -5.10 1.97 21.45
N ARG A 45 -3.85 1.98 21.95
CA ARG A 45 -2.67 2.33 21.15
C ARG A 45 -2.43 1.34 20.00
N PHE A 46 -2.64 0.05 20.23
CA PHE A 46 -2.54 -0.97 19.18
C PHE A 46 -3.49 -0.67 18.01
N TRP A 47 -4.77 -0.46 18.31
CA TRP A 47 -5.79 -0.16 17.30
C TRP A 47 -5.55 1.18 16.60
N ALA A 48 -5.14 2.21 17.34
CA ALA A 48 -4.82 3.52 16.76
C ALA A 48 -3.66 3.45 15.75
N VAL A 49 -2.59 2.72 16.09
CA VAL A 49 -1.44 2.53 15.19
C VAL A 49 -1.83 1.69 13.97
N LEU A 50 -2.61 0.64 14.16
CA LEU A 50 -3.09 -0.19 13.04
C LEU A 50 -3.96 0.62 12.08
N LEU A 51 -4.93 1.38 12.62
CA LEU A 51 -5.82 2.25 11.85
C LEU A 51 -5.03 3.31 11.07
N GLN A 52 -4.07 3.98 11.72
CA GLN A 52 -3.24 5.01 11.07
C GLN A 52 -2.46 4.45 9.88
N ASN A 53 -1.87 3.26 10.00
CA ASN A 53 -1.15 2.62 8.90
C ASN A 53 -2.08 2.23 7.75
N SER A 54 -3.24 1.63 8.04
CA SER A 54 -4.22 1.27 7.02
C SER A 54 -4.73 2.50 6.26
N ILE A 55 -5.08 3.58 6.97
CA ILE A 55 -5.53 4.83 6.36
C ILE A 55 -4.42 5.45 5.50
N PHE A 56 -3.16 5.42 5.95
CA PHE A 56 -2.04 5.93 5.17
C PHE A 56 -1.93 5.26 3.79
N PHE A 57 -1.97 3.92 3.74
CA PHE A 57 -1.93 3.20 2.47
C PHE A 57 -3.19 3.39 1.63
N LEU A 58 -4.36 3.47 2.26
CA LEU A 58 -5.62 3.76 1.58
C LEU A 58 -5.58 5.14 0.89
N LEU A 59 -5.09 6.17 1.57
CA LEU A 59 -5.00 7.53 1.02
C LEU A 59 -4.01 7.62 -0.15
N ILE A 60 -2.90 6.87 -0.10
CA ILE A 60 -1.96 6.77 -1.24
C ILE A 60 -2.64 6.18 -2.47
N SER A 61 -3.39 5.10 -2.26
CA SER A 61 -4.14 4.42 -3.32
C SER A 61 -5.22 5.33 -3.92
N LEU A 62 -5.97 6.02 -3.06
CA LEU A 62 -7.01 6.95 -3.45
C LEU A 62 -6.44 8.18 -4.21
N ALA A 63 -5.32 8.73 -3.74
CA ALA A 63 -4.63 9.82 -4.41
C ALA A 63 -4.17 9.42 -5.82
N SER A 64 -3.71 8.18 -6.00
CA SER A 64 -3.29 7.66 -7.31
C SER A 64 -4.46 7.59 -8.30
N VAL A 65 -5.62 7.10 -7.86
CA VAL A 65 -6.85 7.05 -8.68
C VAL A 65 -7.38 8.46 -8.98
N PHE A 66 -7.31 9.37 -8.00
CA PHE A 66 -7.71 10.76 -8.18
C PHE A 66 -6.86 11.48 -9.24
N ILE A 67 -5.52 11.39 -9.15
CA ILE A 67 -4.61 12.01 -10.13
C ILE A 67 -4.83 11.41 -11.53
N LEU A 68 -5.02 10.09 -11.63
CA LEU A 68 -5.31 9.44 -12.91
C LEU A 68 -6.61 9.97 -13.53
N SER A 69 -7.65 10.16 -12.73
CA SER A 69 -8.94 10.71 -13.18
C SER A 69 -8.82 12.18 -13.59
N ALA A 70 -8.16 13.01 -12.76
CA ALA A 70 -7.99 14.44 -13.01
C ALA A 70 -7.16 14.72 -14.28
N THR A 71 -6.07 13.97 -14.47
CA THR A 71 -5.21 14.11 -15.66
C THR A 71 -5.88 13.59 -16.93
N SER A 72 -6.73 12.56 -16.81
CA SER A 72 -7.56 12.08 -17.93
C SER A 72 -8.61 13.10 -18.35
N LEU A 73 -9.27 13.78 -17.39
CA LEU A 73 -10.22 14.86 -17.66
C LEU A 73 -9.54 16.07 -18.31
N ALA A 74 -8.33 16.41 -17.85
CA ALA A 74 -7.55 17.52 -18.38
C ALA A 74 -6.83 17.21 -19.71
N GLN A 75 -6.99 16.00 -20.26
CA GLN A 75 -6.31 15.55 -21.49
C GLN A 75 -4.79 15.76 -21.44
N ALA A 76 -4.19 15.50 -20.28
CA ALA A 76 -2.78 15.75 -20.04
C ALA A 76 -1.88 14.74 -20.79
N GLY A 77 -1.13 15.20 -21.79
CA GLY A 77 -0.25 14.34 -22.59
C GLY A 77 0.96 13.77 -21.83
N TRP A 78 1.39 14.43 -20.75
CA TRP A 78 2.60 14.03 -19.99
C TRP A 78 2.40 12.77 -19.13
N ILE A 79 1.17 12.50 -18.66
CA ILE A 79 0.89 11.33 -17.81
C ILE A 79 0.79 10.04 -18.63
N VAL A 80 0.60 10.13 -19.96
CA VAL A 80 0.32 8.98 -20.83
C VAL A 80 1.44 7.94 -20.77
N SER A 81 2.69 8.38 -20.71
CA SER A 81 3.86 7.49 -20.58
C SER A 81 3.94 6.75 -19.25
N PHE A 82 3.37 7.33 -18.18
CA PHE A 82 3.44 6.78 -16.82
C PHE A 82 2.12 6.20 -16.31
N ARG A 83 1.06 6.24 -17.11
CA ARG A 83 -0.31 5.85 -16.74
C ARG A 83 -0.43 4.46 -16.09
N ARG A 84 0.43 3.51 -16.49
CA ARG A 84 0.49 2.15 -15.92
C ARG A 84 0.92 2.11 -14.45
N ILE A 85 1.65 3.11 -13.96
CA ILE A 85 2.14 3.16 -12.58
C ILE A 85 0.99 3.53 -11.62
N PRO A 86 0.25 4.65 -11.82
CA PRO A 86 -0.95 4.93 -11.02
C PRO A 86 -2.04 3.86 -11.13
N GLU A 87 -2.21 3.23 -12.30
CA GLU A 87 -3.15 2.11 -12.47
C GLU A 87 -2.76 0.90 -11.59
N ALA A 88 -1.47 0.57 -11.52
CA ALA A 88 -1.00 -0.51 -10.65
C ALA A 88 -1.16 -0.19 -9.16
N ILE A 89 -0.88 1.04 -8.73
CA ILE A 89 -1.05 1.46 -7.33
C ILE A 89 -2.54 1.48 -6.95
N GLY A 90 -3.40 2.04 -7.81
CA GLY A 90 -4.84 2.09 -7.61
C GLY A 90 -5.52 0.72 -7.63
N SER A 91 -4.91 -0.30 -8.24
CA SER A 91 -5.44 -1.67 -8.21
C SER A 91 -5.51 -2.28 -6.81
N ILE A 92 -4.87 -1.68 -5.81
CA ILE A 92 -4.90 -2.16 -4.41
C ILE A 92 -6.04 -1.56 -3.59
N VAL A 93 -6.80 -0.58 -4.13
CA VAL A 93 -7.95 0.04 -3.44
C VAL A 93 -8.93 -1.01 -2.92
N TRP A 94 -9.29 -2.03 -3.71
CA TRP A 94 -10.28 -3.04 -3.31
C TRP A 94 -9.84 -3.92 -2.14
N VAL A 95 -8.53 -4.00 -1.87
CA VAL A 95 -7.97 -4.78 -0.75
C VAL A 95 -7.98 -3.96 0.53
N LEU A 96 -7.83 -2.64 0.43
CA LEU A 96 -7.70 -1.73 1.57
C LEU A 96 -9.03 -1.04 1.95
N GLY A 97 -9.99 -0.98 1.03
CA GLY A 97 -11.29 -0.33 1.19
C GLY A 97 -12.43 -1.25 1.59
#